data_AF-A0A9E2YNQ7-F1
#
_entry.id   AF-A0A9E2YNQ7-F1
#
_cell.length_a   1.000
_cell.length_b   1.000
_cell.length_c   1.000
_cell.angle_alpha   90.00
_cell.angle_beta   90.00
_cell.angle_gamma   90.00
#
_symmetry.space_group_name_H-M   'P 1'
#
loop_
_entity.id
_entity.type
_entity.pdbx_description
1 polymer ?
#
loop_
_entity_poly.entity_id
_entity_poly.type
_entity_poly.pdbx_seq_one_letter_code
_entity_poly.pdbx_strand_id
1 'polypeptide(L)'
;GGVIGAASHPRIQSLVYVAALAPDEGETVADVFYKNPPHPKAPELKPDGEGWIWLPDNAFDDAFAQNARPKEHALLRAVQRPIAVPCIQKPVPKPGWRDLPSWYLIAQEDRMINPATQKFMADRMNANTHTHDVDHAPLITRPETVTEILREAISAAQ
;
A
#
# COMPACT_ATOMS: atom_id res chain seq x y z
N GLY A 1 2.63 -2.33 12.96
CA GLY A 1 2.75 -1.02 12.28
C GLY A 1 1.88 -1.07 11.06
N GLY A 2 1.29 0.03 10.62
CA GLY A 2 0.38 0.07 9.46
C GLY A 2 0.54 1.37 8.67
N VAL A 3 0.16 1.36 7.39
CA VAL A 3 0.15 2.58 6.56
C VAL A 3 -0.89 3.53 7.15
N ILE A 4 -0.44 4.70 7.61
CA ILE A 4 -1.28 5.72 8.26
C ILE A 4 -2.13 5.11 9.41
N GLY A 5 -1.51 4.23 10.23
CA GLY A 5 -2.24 3.37 11.17
C GLY A 5 -2.84 4.06 12.40
N ALA A 6 -2.34 5.22 12.83
CA ALA A 6 -2.85 5.92 14.04
C ALA A 6 -2.92 7.43 13.82
N ALA A 7 -3.21 7.86 12.60
CA ALA A 7 -3.36 9.28 12.26
C ALA A 7 -4.53 9.89 13.03
N SER A 8 -4.22 10.59 14.12
CA SER A 8 -5.17 11.36 14.90
C SER A 8 -4.56 12.73 15.22
N HIS A 9 -4.92 13.72 14.41
CA HIS A 9 -4.58 15.11 14.68
C HIS A 9 -5.73 15.97 14.14
N PRO A 10 -6.15 17.04 14.85
CA PRO A 10 -7.22 17.94 14.38
C PRO A 10 -7.00 18.60 13.01
N ARG A 11 -5.82 18.42 12.38
CA ARG A 11 -5.48 18.95 11.07
C ARG A 11 -5.61 17.90 9.96
N ILE A 12 -5.91 16.66 10.32
CA ILE A 12 -6.14 15.57 9.38
C ILE A 12 -7.63 15.55 9.13
N GLN A 13 -8.02 15.84 7.89
CA GLN A 13 -9.43 15.92 7.49
C GLN A 13 -9.86 14.68 6.70
N SER A 14 -8.93 14.02 6.02
CA SER A 14 -9.17 12.84 5.20
C SER A 14 -7.91 11.98 5.09
N LEU A 15 -8.10 10.72 4.70
CA LEU A 15 -7.02 9.75 4.47
C LEU A 15 -7.10 9.24 3.03
N VAL A 16 -5.95 9.10 2.37
CA VAL A 16 -5.87 8.52 1.02
C VAL A 16 -4.91 7.35 1.05
N TYR A 17 -5.41 6.18 0.69
CA TYR A 17 -4.67 4.92 0.61
C TYR A 17 -4.44 4.59 -0.87
N VAL A 18 -3.19 4.33 -1.25
CA VAL A 18 -2.81 4.03 -2.64
C VAL A 18 -2.14 2.67 -2.67
N ALA A 19 -2.82 1.65 -3.22
CA ALA A 19 -2.34 0.26 -3.23
C ALA A 19 -1.75 -0.16 -1.87
N ALA A 20 -2.43 0.20 -0.78
CA ALA A 20 -1.84 0.18 0.56
C ALA A 20 -2.19 -1.09 1.35
N LEU A 21 -1.55 -1.28 2.51
CA LEU A 21 -2.01 -2.21 3.54
C LEU A 21 -2.55 -1.41 4.71
N ALA A 22 -3.81 -1.64 5.05
CA ALA A 22 -4.53 -0.89 6.06
C ALA A 22 -5.29 -1.84 7.00
N PRO A 23 -4.56 -2.51 7.91
CA PRO A 23 -5.14 -3.40 8.92
C PRO A 23 -6.15 -2.68 9.81
N ASP A 24 -7.06 -3.47 10.39
CA ASP A 24 -8.03 -3.05 11.39
C ASP A 24 -7.47 -3.22 12.80
N GLU A 25 -8.13 -2.64 13.80
CA GLU A 25 -7.72 -2.73 15.19
C GLU A 25 -7.46 -4.18 15.61
N GLY A 26 -6.27 -4.41 16.17
CA GLY A 26 -5.83 -5.75 16.58
C GLY A 26 -5.23 -6.61 15.46
N GLU A 27 -5.42 -6.27 14.19
CA GLU A 27 -4.76 -6.94 13.05
C GLU A 27 -3.33 -6.42 12.86
N THR A 28 -2.49 -7.26 12.26
CA THR A 28 -1.14 -6.93 11.82
C THR A 28 -1.11 -6.67 10.31
N VAL A 29 -0.04 -6.05 9.81
CA VAL A 29 0.16 -5.91 8.35
C VAL A 29 0.32 -7.28 7.69
N ALA A 30 0.95 -8.24 8.37
CA ALA A 30 1.10 -9.60 7.86
C ALA A 30 -0.27 -10.30 7.69
N ASP A 31 -1.20 -10.13 8.64
CA ASP A 31 -2.53 -10.75 8.58
C ASP A 31 -3.29 -10.36 7.31
N VAL A 32 -3.23 -9.07 6.95
CA VAL A 32 -3.88 -8.59 5.72
C VAL A 32 -3.07 -8.90 4.47
N PHE A 33 -1.74 -8.78 4.50
CA PHE A 33 -0.88 -9.02 3.33
C PHE A 33 -1.02 -10.46 2.79
N TYR A 34 -1.04 -11.45 3.69
CA TYR A 34 -1.14 -12.87 3.33
C TYR A 34 -2.58 -13.39 3.20
N LYS A 35 -3.59 -12.51 3.25
CA LYS A 35 -5.01 -12.91 3.24
C LYS A 35 -5.42 -13.67 1.98
N ASN A 36 -4.89 -13.27 0.83
CA ASN A 36 -5.13 -13.94 -0.46
C ASN A 36 -3.81 -14.44 -1.04
N PRO A 37 -3.85 -15.47 -1.91
CA PRO A 37 -2.65 -15.97 -2.56
C PRO A 37 -1.90 -14.85 -3.31
N PRO A 38 -0.55 -14.84 -3.22
CA PRO A 38 0.24 -13.87 -3.94
C PRO A 38 0.17 -14.12 -5.46
N HIS A 39 0.46 -13.08 -6.24
CA HIS A 39 0.64 -13.23 -7.68
C HIS A 39 1.84 -14.15 -7.97
N PRO A 40 1.84 -14.98 -9.05
CA PRO A 40 2.96 -15.89 -9.35
C PRO A 40 4.32 -15.20 -9.58
N LYS A 41 4.30 -13.91 -9.93
CA LYS A 41 5.50 -13.06 -10.07
C LYS A 41 5.89 -12.29 -8.81
N ALA A 42 5.08 -12.37 -7.75
CA ALA A 42 5.44 -11.74 -6.48
C ALA A 42 6.73 -12.40 -5.95
N PRO A 43 7.71 -11.61 -5.46
CA PRO A 43 8.90 -12.20 -4.86
C PRO A 43 8.55 -12.91 -3.56
N GLU A 44 9.37 -13.89 -3.21
CA GLU A 44 9.33 -14.44 -1.85
C GLU A 44 10.01 -13.46 -0.89
N LEU A 45 9.22 -12.83 -0.02
CA LEU A 45 9.73 -11.90 0.98
C LEU A 45 10.19 -12.66 2.22
N LYS A 46 11.50 -12.69 2.44
CA LYS A 46 12.13 -13.34 3.59
C LYS A 46 13.08 -12.37 4.29
N PRO A 47 13.19 -12.45 5.63
CA PRO A 47 14.23 -11.71 6.33
C PRO A 47 15.61 -12.26 5.94
N ASP A 48 16.58 -11.35 5.86
CA ASP A 48 18.00 -11.69 5.83
C ASP A 48 18.48 -12.20 7.21
N GLY A 49 19.78 -12.49 7.33
CA GLY A 49 20.38 -12.97 8.57
C GLY A 49 20.26 -11.99 9.75
N GLU A 50 19.95 -10.72 9.49
CA GLU A 50 19.81 -9.64 10.46
C GLU A 50 18.33 -9.30 10.75
N GLY A 51 17.38 -10.04 10.17
CA GLY A 51 15.95 -9.84 10.41
C GLY A 51 15.30 -8.74 9.57
N TRP A 52 15.96 -8.30 8.49
CA TRP A 52 15.47 -7.27 7.57
C TRP A 52 14.96 -7.88 6.28
N ILE A 53 13.79 -7.44 5.83
CA ILE A 53 13.21 -7.85 4.55
C ILE A 53 13.59 -6.82 3.49
N TRP A 54 14.26 -7.28 2.43
CA TRP A 54 14.57 -6.53 1.23
C TRP A 54 13.78 -7.10 0.04
N LEU A 55 13.37 -6.24 -0.89
CA LEU A 55 12.94 -6.69 -2.21
C LEU A 55 14.16 -7.21 -2.97
N PRO A 56 14.07 -8.39 -3.58
CA PRO A 56 15.05 -8.87 -4.56
C PRO A 56 15.18 -7.88 -5.73
N ASP A 57 16.35 -7.84 -6.38
CA ASP A 57 16.65 -6.86 -7.43
C ASP A 57 15.65 -6.86 -8.60
N ASN A 58 15.16 -8.04 -8.98
CA ASN A 58 14.19 -8.21 -10.07
C ASN A 58 12.74 -7.90 -9.66
N ALA A 59 12.45 -7.79 -8.36
CA ALA A 59 11.08 -7.59 -7.87
C ALA A 59 10.50 -6.24 -8.33
N PHE A 60 11.35 -5.23 -8.55
CA PHE A 60 10.90 -3.93 -9.06
C PHE A 60 10.32 -4.04 -10.47
N ASP A 61 10.94 -4.80 -11.35
CA ASP A 61 10.52 -5.01 -12.74
C ASP A 61 9.37 -6.02 -12.83
N ASP A 62 9.40 -7.04 -11.97
CA ASP A 62 8.46 -8.16 -12.07
C ASP A 62 7.13 -7.90 -11.36
N ALA A 63 7.14 -7.15 -10.25
CA ALA A 63 5.97 -7.06 -9.37
C ALA A 63 5.69 -5.70 -8.70
N PHE A 64 6.71 -4.95 -8.28
CA PHE A 64 6.51 -3.73 -7.49
C PHE A 64 6.24 -2.49 -8.36
N ALA A 65 6.91 -2.37 -9.51
CA ALA A 65 6.76 -1.23 -10.41
C ALA A 65 6.93 -1.67 -11.86
N GLN A 66 6.24 -2.74 -12.28
CA GLN A 66 6.47 -3.36 -13.59
C GLN A 66 6.24 -2.43 -14.79
N ASN A 67 5.48 -1.34 -14.59
CA ASN A 67 5.18 -0.39 -15.65
C ASN A 67 6.13 0.84 -15.63
N ALA A 68 7.15 0.85 -14.77
CA ALA A 68 8.11 1.94 -14.65
C ALA A 68 9.20 1.88 -15.73
N ARG A 69 9.85 3.02 -15.98
CA ARG A 69 10.98 3.15 -16.92
C ARG A 69 12.27 2.64 -16.27
N PRO A 70 13.28 2.23 -17.06
CA PRO A 70 14.54 1.71 -16.52
C PRO A 70 15.24 2.65 -15.52
N LYS A 71 15.16 3.97 -15.75
CA LYS A 71 15.71 4.98 -14.82
C LYS A 71 14.98 5.02 -13.47
N GLU A 72 13.68 4.78 -13.47
CA GLU A 72 12.86 4.72 -12.24
C GLU A 72 13.16 3.43 -11.48
N HIS A 73 13.31 2.29 -12.16
CA HIS A 73 13.77 1.05 -11.51
C HIS A 73 15.14 1.21 -10.86
N ALA A 74 16.10 1.83 -11.57
CA ALA A 74 17.42 2.09 -11.01
C ALA A 74 17.35 2.97 -9.76
N LEU A 75 16.51 4.02 -9.78
CA LEU A 75 16.29 4.87 -8.62
C LEU A 75 15.63 4.10 -7.46
N LEU A 76 14.55 3.35 -7.72
CA LEU A 76 13.83 2.57 -6.72
C LEU A 76 14.73 1.55 -6.01
N ARG A 77 15.57 0.84 -6.78
CA ARG A 77 16.59 -0.06 -6.20
C ARG A 77 17.58 0.70 -5.32
N ALA A 78 18.08 1.84 -5.78
CA ALA A 78 19.08 2.62 -5.06
C ALA A 78 18.55 3.26 -3.76
N VAL A 79 17.26 3.59 -3.70
CA VAL A 79 16.65 4.26 -2.55
C VAL A 79 15.84 3.33 -1.65
N GLN A 80 15.78 2.03 -1.99
CA GLN A 80 15.08 1.04 -1.18
C GLN A 80 15.57 1.07 0.27
N ARG A 81 14.63 0.89 1.20
CA ARG A 81 14.90 0.67 2.62
C ARG A 81 14.29 -0.64 3.06
N PRO A 82 14.92 -1.37 4.00
CA PRO A 82 14.40 -2.63 4.43
C PRO A 82 13.21 -2.46 5.37
N ILE A 83 12.41 -3.51 5.47
CA ILE A 83 11.33 -3.63 6.45
C ILE A 83 11.83 -4.48 7.62
N ALA A 84 11.73 -3.96 8.85
CA ALA A 84 11.97 -4.76 10.05
C ALA A 84 10.79 -5.73 10.25
N VAL A 85 11.05 -7.03 10.40
CA VAL A 85 9.99 -8.03 10.64
C VAL A 85 9.03 -7.65 11.79
N PRO A 86 9.50 -7.12 12.95
CA PRO A 86 8.59 -6.71 14.03
C PRO A 86 7.57 -5.64 13.62
N CYS A 87 7.87 -4.80 12.61
CA CYS A 87 6.96 -3.76 12.16
C CYS A 87 5.70 -4.32 11.50
N ILE A 88 5.79 -5.45 10.80
CA ILE A 88 4.64 -6.07 10.12
C ILE A 88 3.85 -7.02 11.02
N GLN A 89 4.44 -7.48 12.12
CA GLN A 89 3.84 -8.40 13.10
C GLN A 89 3.17 -7.71 14.29
N LYS A 90 3.37 -6.39 14.46
CA LYS A 90 2.77 -5.64 15.56
C LYS A 90 1.30 -5.29 15.24
N PRO A 91 0.33 -5.70 16.08
CA PRO A 91 -1.07 -5.29 15.95
C PRO A 91 -1.21 -3.77 15.89
N VAL A 92 -2.10 -3.29 15.03
CA VAL A 92 -2.38 -1.85 14.96
C VAL A 92 -3.42 -1.45 16.02
N PRO A 93 -3.30 -0.24 16.60
CA PRO A 93 -4.37 0.35 17.41
C PRO A 93 -5.58 0.69 16.51
N LYS A 94 -6.65 1.24 17.09
CA LYS A 94 -7.77 1.81 16.32
C LYS A 94 -7.27 2.67 15.15
N PRO A 95 -7.54 2.26 13.89
CA PRO A 95 -7.02 2.98 12.74
C PRO A 95 -7.82 4.24 12.43
N GLY A 96 -7.15 5.26 11.90
CA GLY A 96 -7.77 6.55 11.60
C GLY A 96 -8.91 6.48 10.59
N TRP A 97 -8.90 5.50 9.67
CA TRP A 97 -9.97 5.31 8.68
C TRP A 97 -11.33 4.95 9.30
N ARG A 98 -11.38 4.55 10.57
CA ARG A 98 -12.65 4.36 11.30
C ARG A 98 -13.36 5.66 11.64
N ASP A 99 -12.61 6.76 11.73
CA ASP A 99 -13.14 8.05 12.17
C ASP A 99 -13.09 9.12 11.08
N LEU A 100 -12.27 8.93 10.04
CA LEU A 100 -12.02 9.91 9.00
C LEU A 100 -12.51 9.42 7.63
N PRO A 101 -13.08 10.32 6.80
CA PRO A 101 -13.33 10.04 5.40
C PRO A 101 -12.06 9.50 4.73
N SER A 102 -12.22 8.40 4.00
CA SER A 102 -11.11 7.67 3.41
C SER A 102 -11.33 7.44 1.93
N TRP A 103 -10.26 7.61 1.15
CA TRP A 103 -10.19 7.25 -0.27
C TRP A 103 -9.24 6.08 -0.43
N TYR A 104 -9.51 5.24 -1.41
CA TYR A 104 -8.70 4.07 -1.69
C TYR A 104 -8.52 3.90 -3.20
N LEU A 105 -7.27 3.87 -3.66
CA LEU A 105 -6.93 3.40 -5.01
C LEU A 105 -6.64 1.91 -4.97
N ILE A 106 -7.48 1.12 -5.64
CA ILE A 106 -7.25 -0.29 -5.94
C ILE A 106 -6.48 -0.37 -7.25
N ALA A 107 -5.26 -0.90 -7.18
CA ALA A 107 -4.40 -1.17 -8.33
C ALA A 107 -4.69 -2.57 -8.87
N GLN A 108 -5.36 -2.68 -10.03
CA GLN A 108 -5.79 -3.98 -10.56
C GLN A 108 -4.64 -4.85 -11.07
N GLU A 109 -3.50 -4.25 -11.45
CA GLU A 109 -2.30 -4.96 -11.88
C GLU A 109 -1.27 -5.10 -10.76
N ASP A 110 -1.64 -4.84 -9.51
CA ASP A 110 -0.75 -5.02 -8.37
C ASP A 110 -0.36 -6.49 -8.20
N ARG A 111 0.95 -6.75 -8.22
CA ARG A 111 1.53 -8.08 -8.04
C ARG A 111 2.19 -8.25 -6.68
N MET A 112 2.21 -7.21 -5.84
CA MET A 112 2.70 -7.25 -4.47
C MET A 112 1.54 -7.49 -3.48
N ILE A 113 0.47 -6.71 -3.58
CA ILE A 113 -0.74 -6.86 -2.77
C ILE A 113 -1.88 -7.25 -3.69
N ASN A 114 -2.39 -8.47 -3.49
CA ASN A 114 -3.49 -8.99 -4.28
C ASN A 114 -4.68 -7.97 -4.34
N PRO A 115 -5.19 -7.60 -5.52
CA PRO A 115 -6.29 -6.64 -5.65
C PRO A 115 -7.55 -7.01 -4.86
N ALA A 116 -7.83 -8.31 -4.67
CA ALA A 116 -8.92 -8.77 -3.84
C ALA A 116 -8.70 -8.45 -2.35
N THR A 117 -7.44 -8.47 -1.88
CA THR A 117 -7.08 -8.00 -0.53
C THR A 117 -7.27 -6.49 -0.40
N GLN A 118 -6.86 -5.72 -1.42
CA GLN A 118 -7.09 -4.27 -1.45
C GLN A 118 -8.59 -3.95 -1.38
N LYS A 119 -9.39 -4.64 -2.20
CA LYS A 119 -10.85 -4.50 -2.18
C LYS A 119 -11.45 -4.83 -0.81
N PHE A 120 -11.03 -5.94 -0.19
CA PHE A 120 -11.48 -6.30 1.15
C PHE A 120 -11.24 -5.18 2.17
N MET A 121 -10.06 -4.55 2.14
CA MET A 121 -9.72 -3.44 3.03
C MET A 121 -10.51 -2.17 2.69
N ALA A 122 -10.67 -1.84 1.41
CA ALA A 122 -11.45 -0.67 0.98
C ALA A 122 -12.94 -0.79 1.35
N ASP A 123 -13.53 -1.98 1.17
CA ASP A 123 -14.93 -2.27 1.49
C ASP A 123 -15.22 -2.06 2.99
N ARG A 124 -14.38 -2.60 3.88
CA ARG A 124 -14.59 -2.47 5.33
C ARG A 124 -14.36 -1.06 5.86
N MET A 125 -13.58 -0.23 5.14
CA MET A 125 -13.44 1.19 5.43
C MET A 125 -14.66 2.00 5.00
N ASN A 126 -15.53 1.44 4.14
CA ASN A 126 -16.50 2.22 3.37
C ASN A 126 -15.82 3.39 2.64
N ALA A 127 -14.65 3.14 2.03
CA ALA A 127 -13.86 4.18 1.39
C ALA A 127 -14.43 4.60 0.02
N ASN A 128 -14.22 5.86 -0.35
CA ASN A 128 -14.37 6.33 -1.73
C ASN A 128 -13.33 5.60 -2.61
N THR A 129 -13.78 4.60 -3.35
CA THR A 129 -12.89 3.62 -3.99
C THR A 129 -12.75 3.90 -5.48
N HIS A 130 -11.51 4.01 -5.93
CA HIS A 130 -11.14 4.15 -7.35
C HIS A 130 -10.37 2.91 -7.77
N THR A 131 -10.85 2.22 -8.79
CA THR A 131 -10.20 1.02 -9.33
C THR A 131 -9.60 1.33 -10.68
N HIS A 132 -8.29 1.11 -10.83
CA HIS A 132 -7.57 1.41 -12.07
C HIS A 132 -6.58 0.29 -12.45
N ASP A 133 -6.36 0.12 -13.75
CA ASP A 133 -5.35 -0.77 -14.33
C ASP A 133 -3.94 -0.18 -14.17
N VAL A 134 -3.44 -0.21 -12.94
CA VAL A 134 -2.12 0.28 -12.54
C VAL A 134 -1.38 -0.75 -11.69
N ASP A 135 -0.06 -0.63 -11.64
CA ASP A 135 0.80 -1.49 -10.84
C ASP A 135 0.80 -1.11 -9.35
N HIS A 136 1.64 -1.76 -8.55
CA HIS A 136 1.73 -1.50 -7.10
C HIS A 136 2.27 -0.10 -6.77
N ALA A 137 3.01 0.54 -7.68
CA ALA A 137 3.66 1.83 -7.47
C ALA A 137 3.11 2.94 -8.41
N PRO A 138 1.78 3.21 -8.41
CA PRO A 138 1.19 4.19 -9.30
C PRO A 138 1.64 5.62 -8.96
N LEU A 139 2.15 5.86 -7.74
CA LEU A 139 2.85 7.09 -7.37
C LEU A 139 4.03 7.43 -8.30
N ILE A 140 4.62 6.42 -8.93
CA ILE A 140 5.74 6.57 -9.87
C ILE A 140 5.26 6.38 -11.31
N THR A 141 4.47 5.34 -11.56
CA THR A 141 4.14 4.91 -12.93
C THR A 141 2.92 5.61 -13.52
N ARG A 142 2.01 6.10 -12.69
CA ARG A 142 0.75 6.77 -13.05
C ARG A 142 0.40 7.89 -12.03
N PRO A 143 1.30 8.85 -11.79
CA PRO A 143 1.14 9.85 -10.73
C PRO A 143 -0.10 10.74 -10.91
N GLU A 144 -0.57 10.91 -12.14
CA GLU A 144 -1.79 11.63 -12.48
C GLU A 144 -3.03 11.02 -11.81
N THR A 145 -3.20 9.70 -11.88
CA THR A 145 -4.32 8.98 -11.25
C THR A 145 -4.34 9.20 -9.74
N VAL A 146 -3.16 9.17 -9.10
CA VAL A 146 -3.06 9.42 -7.67
C VAL A 146 -3.38 10.89 -7.33
N THR A 147 -2.90 11.82 -8.15
CA THR A 147 -3.11 13.26 -7.94
C THR A 147 -4.58 13.63 -8.05
N GLU A 148 -5.33 13.01 -8.96
CA GLU A 148 -6.78 13.22 -9.10
C GLU A 148 -7.54 12.82 -7.83
N ILE A 149 -7.24 11.65 -7.27
CA ILE A 149 -7.87 11.17 -6.02
C ILE A 149 -7.50 12.09 -4.84
N LEU A 150 -6.25 12.55 -4.77
CA LEU A 150 -5.84 13.53 -3.75
C LEU A 150 -6.64 14.83 -3.87
N ARG A 151 -6.88 15.34 -5.09
CA ARG A 151 -7.69 16.56 -5.30
C ARG A 151 -9.14 16.37 -4.89
N GLU A 152 -9.71 15.19 -5.15
CA GLU A 152 -11.05 14.85 -4.69
C GLU A 152 -11.13 14.83 -3.16
N ALA A 153 -10.19 14.13 -2.52
CA ALA A 153 -10.11 14.04 -1.06
C ALA A 153 -9.92 15.41 -0.38
N ILE A 154 -9.17 16.32 -1.00
CA ILE A 154 -9.00 17.70 -0.55
C ILE A 154 -10.31 18.49 -0.70
N SER A 155 -11.01 18.33 -1.83
CA SER A 155 -12.22 19.10 -2.11
C SER A 155 -13.40 18.69 -1.22
N ALA A 156 -13.48 17.41 -0.85
CA ALA A 156 -14.51 16.89 0.06
C ALA A 156 -14.27 17.20 1.55
N ALA A 157 -13.04 17.60 1.90
CA ALA A 157 -12.61 17.90 3.26
C ALA A 157 -12.77 19.38 3.66
N GLN A 158 -13.13 20.25 2.70
CA GLN A 158 -13.43 21.67 2.91
C GLN A 158 -14.89 21.90 3.30
#